data_AF-A0A4R7C646-F1
#
_entry.id   AF-A0A4R7C646-F1
#
_cell.length_a   1.000
_cell.length_b   1.000
_cell.length_c   1.000
_cell.angle_alpha   90.00
_cell.angle_beta   90.00
_cell.angle_gamma   90.00
#
_symmetry.space_group_name_H-M   'P 1'
#
loop_
_entity.id
_entity.type
_entity.pdbx_description
1 polymer ?
#
loop_
_entity_poly.entity_id
_entity_poly.type
_entity_poly.pdbx_seq_one_letter_code
_entity_poly.pdbx_strand_id
1 'polypeptide(L)'
;MTTPIDDAPKSRGRPVTTGTGTMLGVRLLPDLLASLDAHIAAQPDPKPTRPEAIRRVLADRFEKRGRKAAPAAASPAVAEKAARARTKAANAADVALGQIEAPADVKATRRRALVEKPAMVAKARGKSRLATKRTGS
;
A
#
# COMPACT_ATOMS: atom_id res chain seq x y z
N MET A 1 -36.02 24.17 42.10
CA MET A 1 -34.68 23.56 42.14
C MET A 1 -34.73 22.21 41.45
N THR A 2 -34.33 22.21 40.18
CA THR A 2 -33.60 21.22 39.36
C THR A 2 -33.40 19.79 39.88
N THR A 3 -33.75 18.78 39.08
CA THR A 3 -32.80 17.97 38.25
C THR A 3 -33.57 17.06 37.26
N PRO A 4 -33.18 16.97 35.97
CA PRO A 4 -33.70 15.96 35.05
C PRO A 4 -32.85 14.69 35.10
N ILE A 5 -33.50 13.53 34.92
CA ILE A 5 -32.86 12.22 34.83
C ILE A 5 -32.27 12.06 33.43
N ASP A 6 -30.95 11.97 33.35
CA ASP A 6 -30.23 11.65 32.11
C ASP A 6 -30.31 10.15 31.82
N ASP A 7 -31.31 9.73 31.04
CA ASP A 7 -31.29 8.41 30.41
C ASP A 7 -30.58 8.52 29.05
N ALA A 8 -29.29 8.15 29.05
CA ALA A 8 -28.43 8.13 27.87
C ALA A 8 -29.10 7.38 26.69
N PRO A 9 -29.01 7.90 25.45
CA PRO A 9 -29.53 7.19 24.29
C PRO A 9 -28.75 5.88 24.11
N LYS A 10 -29.36 4.76 24.50
CA LYS A 10 -28.89 3.42 24.16
C LYS A 10 -28.89 3.31 22.65
N SER A 11 -27.71 3.42 22.02
CA SER A 11 -27.54 3.01 20.64
C SER A 11 -27.92 1.53 20.58
N ARG A 12 -29.12 1.23 20.10
CA ARG A 12 -29.52 -0.13 19.78
C ARG A 12 -28.70 -0.53 18.56
N GLY A 13 -27.45 -0.88 18.82
CA GLY A 13 -26.52 -1.40 17.86
C GLY A 13 -27.19 -2.59 17.21
N ARG A 14 -27.56 -2.44 15.94
CA ARG A 14 -27.61 -3.61 15.08
C ARG A 14 -26.21 -4.21 15.18
N PRO A 15 -26.05 -5.46 15.67
CA PRO A 15 -24.74 -6.06 15.75
C PRO A 15 -24.10 -5.92 14.37
N VAL A 16 -22.84 -5.46 14.33
CA VAL A 16 -22.06 -5.33 13.10
C VAL A 16 -22.11 -6.70 12.45
N THR A 17 -22.98 -6.84 11.45
CA THR A 17 -23.24 -8.13 10.84
C THR A 17 -21.97 -8.55 10.14
N THR A 18 -21.41 -9.65 10.64
CA THR A 18 -20.44 -10.54 10.03
C THR A 18 -20.13 -10.19 8.57
N GLY A 19 -18.94 -9.61 8.33
CA GLY A 19 -18.34 -9.57 6.99
C GLY A 19 -19.08 -8.77 5.91
N THR A 20 -20.04 -7.89 6.24
CA THR A 20 -20.66 -7.04 5.22
C THR A 20 -19.65 -6.01 4.72
N GLY A 21 -19.07 -6.26 3.54
CA GLY A 21 -18.26 -5.28 2.82
C GLY A 21 -19.00 -3.95 2.62
N THR A 22 -18.28 -2.91 2.20
CA THR A 22 -18.85 -1.56 2.01
C THR A 22 -20.02 -1.60 1.01
N MET A 23 -21.18 -1.09 1.43
CA MET A 23 -22.36 -0.97 0.56
C MET A 23 -22.08 0.06 -0.55
N LEU A 24 -22.28 -0.35 -1.80
CA LEU A 24 -22.18 0.52 -2.97
C LEU A 24 -23.57 0.73 -3.58
N GLY A 25 -24.15 1.92 -3.40
CA GLY A 25 -25.45 2.29 -3.96
C GLY A 25 -25.35 2.81 -5.40
N VAL A 26 -25.02 1.93 -6.36
CA VAL A 26 -24.81 2.31 -7.77
C VAL A 26 -26.10 2.19 -8.58
N ARG A 27 -26.38 3.19 -9.43
CA ARG A 27 -27.46 3.14 -10.44
C ARG A 27 -26.88 2.70 -11.79
N LEU A 28 -27.40 1.62 -12.35
CA LEU A 28 -27.01 1.12 -13.67
C LEU A 28 -28.08 1.50 -14.70
N LEU A 29 -27.62 1.93 -15.88
CA LEU A 29 -28.49 2.15 -17.04
C LEU A 29 -29.03 0.82 -17.58
N PRO A 30 -30.18 0.81 -18.29
CA PRO A 30 -30.83 -0.41 -18.76
C PRO A 30 -29.92 -1.32 -19.61
N ASP A 31 -29.15 -0.76 -20.54
CA ASP A 31 -28.28 -1.54 -21.43
C ASP A 31 -27.20 -2.31 -20.67
N LEU A 32 -26.61 -1.67 -19.65
CA LEU A 32 -25.60 -2.28 -18.80
C LEU A 32 -26.22 -3.33 -17.87
N LEU A 33 -27.43 -3.09 -17.38
CA LEU A 33 -28.16 -4.05 -16.57
C LEU A 33 -28.53 -5.30 -17.39
N ALA A 34 -28.99 -5.12 -18.62
CA ALA A 34 -29.28 -6.22 -19.55
C ALA A 34 -28.03 -7.05 -19.86
N SER A 35 -26.88 -6.39 -20.07
CA SER A 35 -25.60 -7.05 -20.28
C SER A 35 -25.17 -7.90 -19.07
N LEU A 36 -25.40 -7.39 -17.84
CA LEU A 36 -25.13 -8.13 -16.61
C LEU A 36 -26.06 -9.35 -16.47
N ASP A 37 -27.36 -9.19 -16.75
CA ASP A 37 -28.33 -10.28 -16.67
C ASP A 37 -28.04 -11.38 -17.70
N ALA A 38 -27.65 -11.02 -18.92
CA ALA A 38 -27.20 -11.97 -19.94
C ALA A 38 -25.95 -12.74 -19.48
N HIS A 39 -25.00 -12.05 -18.83
CA HIS A 39 -23.81 -12.69 -18.25
C HIS A 39 -24.17 -13.67 -17.12
N ILE A 40 -25.17 -13.37 -16.28
CA ILE A 40 -25.65 -14.28 -15.23
C ILE A 40 -26.35 -15.50 -15.85
N ALA A 41 -27.14 -15.30 -16.91
CA ALA A 41 -27.87 -16.37 -17.58
C ALA A 41 -26.93 -17.42 -18.21
N ALA A 42 -25.73 -17.00 -18.65
CA ALA A 42 -24.73 -17.87 -19.24
C ALA A 42 -23.92 -18.70 -18.22
N GLN A 43 -24.12 -18.48 -16.90
CA GLN A 43 -23.39 -19.22 -15.87
C GLN A 43 -24.07 -20.54 -15.51
N PRO A 44 -23.28 -21.57 -15.10
CA PRO A 44 -23.83 -22.85 -14.68
C PRO A 44 -24.67 -22.71 -13.40
N ASP A 45 -25.60 -23.64 -13.20
CA ASP A 45 -26.40 -23.69 -11.99
C ASP A 45 -25.58 -24.11 -10.76
N PRO A 46 -25.79 -23.48 -9.58
CA PRO A 46 -26.76 -22.41 -9.34
C PRO A 46 -26.27 -21.05 -9.85
N LYS A 47 -27.14 -20.35 -10.60
CA LYS A 47 -26.85 -19.00 -11.12
C LYS A 47 -26.56 -18.02 -9.98
N PRO A 48 -25.48 -17.21 -10.07
CA PRO A 48 -25.19 -16.24 -9.03
C PRO A 48 -26.22 -15.10 -9.00
N THR A 49 -26.39 -14.49 -7.83
CA THR A 49 -27.16 -13.25 -7.72
C THR A 49 -26.42 -12.09 -8.39
N ARG A 50 -27.13 -11.03 -8.81
CA ARG A 50 -26.52 -9.82 -9.38
C ARG A 50 -25.31 -9.27 -8.60
N PRO A 51 -25.39 -9.06 -7.27
CA PRO A 51 -24.24 -8.56 -6.51
C PRO A 51 -23.06 -9.55 -6.50
N GLU A 52 -23.32 -10.86 -6.46
CA GLU A 52 -22.26 -11.87 -6.57
C GLU A 52 -21.61 -11.89 -7.95
N ALA A 53 -22.40 -11.78 -9.02
CA ALA A 53 -21.87 -11.69 -10.38
C ALA A 53 -20.97 -10.47 -10.57
N ILE A 54 -21.37 -9.31 -10.05
CA ILE A 54 -20.54 -8.09 -10.08
C ILE A 54 -19.22 -8.30 -9.32
N ARG A 55 -19.25 -8.94 -8.14
CA ARG A 55 -18.03 -9.24 -7.36
C ARG A 55 -17.07 -10.12 -8.16
N ARG A 56 -17.57 -11.18 -8.80
CA ARG A 56 -16.77 -12.09 -9.63
C ARG A 56 -16.15 -11.35 -10.82
N VAL A 57 -16.94 -10.57 -11.56
CA VAL A 57 -16.46 -9.79 -12.71
C VAL A 57 -15.35 -8.80 -12.30
N LEU A 58 -15.51 -8.13 -11.16
CA LEU A 58 -14.49 -7.21 -10.65
C LEU A 58 -13.22 -7.96 -10.21
N ALA A 59 -13.37 -9.06 -9.47
CA ALA A 59 -12.23 -9.89 -9.05
C ALA A 59 -11.43 -10.36 -10.27
N ASP A 60 -12.09 -10.99 -11.24
CA ASP A 60 -11.47 -11.44 -12.48
C ASP A 60 -10.76 -10.31 -13.22
N ARG A 61 -11.40 -9.13 -13.30
CA ARG A 61 -10.84 -7.97 -14.01
C ARG A 61 -9.58 -7.44 -13.33
N PHE A 62 -9.53 -7.40 -12.00
CA PHE A 62 -8.37 -6.91 -11.27
C PHE A 62 -7.25 -7.95 -11.19
N GLU A 63 -7.59 -9.24 -11.11
CA GLU A 63 -6.61 -10.33 -11.14
C GLU A 63 -5.94 -10.44 -12.51
N LYS A 64 -6.73 -10.43 -13.61
CA LYS A 64 -6.18 -10.44 -14.99
C LYS A 64 -5.28 -9.23 -15.29
N ARG A 65 -5.50 -8.10 -14.61
CA ARG A 65 -4.68 -6.89 -14.76
C ARG A 65 -3.48 -6.85 -13.81
N GLY A 66 -3.30 -7.86 -12.96
CA GLY A 66 -2.24 -7.87 -11.93
C GLY A 66 -2.40 -6.76 -10.87
N ARG A 67 -3.61 -6.19 -10.74
CA ARG A 67 -3.93 -5.09 -9.81
C ARG A 67 -4.68 -5.61 -8.58
N LYS A 68 -4.35 -6.81 -8.12
CA LYS A 68 -4.88 -7.32 -6.86
C LYS A 68 -4.41 -6.41 -5.75
N ALA A 69 -5.33 -5.91 -4.92
CA ALA A 69 -4.95 -5.17 -3.72
C ALA A 69 -4.02 -6.06 -2.90
N ALA A 70 -2.80 -5.57 -2.61
CA ALA A 70 -1.94 -6.24 -1.66
C ALA A 70 -2.72 -6.39 -0.35
N PRO A 71 -2.59 -7.51 0.38
CA PRO A 71 -3.18 -7.61 1.70
C PRO A 71 -2.71 -6.42 2.53
N ALA A 72 -3.61 -5.83 3.33
CA ALA A 72 -3.36 -4.61 4.09
C ALA A 72 -2.24 -4.71 5.15
N ALA A 73 -1.53 -5.85 5.22
CA ALA A 73 -0.24 -6.00 5.88
C ALA A 73 0.83 -6.27 4.81
N ALA A 74 1.87 -5.42 4.77
CA ALA A 74 2.96 -5.48 3.79
C ALA A 74 3.39 -6.93 3.51
N SER A 75 3.26 -7.37 2.25
CA SER A 75 3.70 -8.68 1.80
C SER A 75 5.14 -8.98 2.28
N PRO A 76 5.45 -10.21 2.73
CA PRO A 76 6.78 -10.57 3.24
C PRO A 76 7.89 -10.25 2.22
N ALA A 77 7.60 -10.34 0.92
CA ALA A 77 8.54 -9.98 -0.14
C ALA A 77 8.87 -8.48 -0.18
N VAL A 78 7.93 -7.60 0.17
CA VAL A 78 8.14 -6.14 0.23
C VAL A 78 8.95 -5.80 1.48
N ALA A 79 8.66 -6.45 2.61
CA ALA A 79 9.43 -6.31 3.83
C ALA A 79 10.89 -6.77 3.65
N GLU A 80 11.10 -7.91 2.98
CA GLU A 80 12.43 -8.42 2.66
C GLU A 80 13.20 -7.50 1.72
N LYS A 81 12.53 -6.97 0.67
CA LYS A 81 13.15 -6.00 -0.25
C LYS A 81 13.53 -4.69 0.46
N ALA A 82 12.69 -4.22 1.39
CA ALA A 82 13.00 -3.07 2.23
C ALA A 82 14.17 -3.34 3.18
N ALA A 83 14.25 -4.54 3.78
CA ALA A 83 15.36 -4.95 4.62
C ALA A 83 16.67 -5.01 3.83
N ARG A 84 16.68 -5.66 2.66
CA ARG A 84 17.84 -5.70 1.75
C ARG A 84 18.30 -4.30 1.33
N ALA A 85 17.36 -3.38 1.08
CA ALA A 85 17.68 -1.99 0.75
C ALA A 85 18.32 -1.23 1.94
N ARG A 86 17.84 -1.44 3.17
CA ARG A 86 18.43 -0.84 4.39
C ARG A 86 19.85 -1.35 4.64
N THR A 87 20.09 -2.65 4.52
CA THR A 87 21.44 -3.23 4.68
C THR A 87 22.40 -2.67 3.63
N LYS A 88 21.97 -2.55 2.37
CA LYS A 88 22.78 -1.95 1.31
C LYS A 88 23.08 -0.46 1.56
N ALA A 89 22.11 0.29 2.10
CA ALA A 89 22.30 1.69 2.47
C ALA A 89 23.28 1.86 3.65
N ALA A 90 23.21 0.98 4.66
CA ALA A 90 24.13 0.98 5.80
C ALA A 90 25.57 0.75 5.35
N ASN A 91 25.82 -0.29 4.56
CA ASN A 91 27.16 -0.57 4.02
C ASN A 91 27.69 0.59 3.17
N ALA A 92 26.83 1.24 2.38
CA ALA A 92 27.21 2.39 1.57
C ALA A 92 27.53 3.64 2.42
N ALA A 93 26.81 3.85 3.52
CA ALA A 93 27.09 4.93 4.47
C ALA A 93 28.41 4.70 5.20
N ASP A 94 28.71 3.45 5.60
CA ASP A 94 29.97 3.10 6.26
C ASP A 94 31.19 3.34 5.35
N VAL A 95 31.08 2.97 4.06
CA VAL A 95 32.12 3.27 3.05
C VAL A 95 32.29 4.78 2.83
N ALA A 96 31.19 5.54 2.77
CA ALA A 96 31.25 6.99 2.55
C ALA A 96 31.81 7.76 3.75
N LEU A 97 31.56 7.30 4.97
CA LEU A 97 32.03 7.92 6.21
C LEU A 97 33.46 7.49 6.59
N GLY A 98 33.95 6.38 6.04
CA GLY A 98 35.34 5.92 6.23
C GLY A 98 36.38 6.88 5.66
N GLN A 99 36.05 7.66 4.63
CA GLN A 99 36.96 8.63 4.00
C GLN A 99 36.90 10.04 4.61
N ILE A 100 36.08 10.26 5.64
CA ILE A 100 35.92 11.57 6.29
C ILE A 100 36.58 11.52 7.66
N GLU A 101 37.57 12.38 7.91
CA GLU A 101 38.06 12.63 9.26
C GLU A 101 37.01 13.43 10.03
N ALA A 102 36.23 12.73 10.83
CA ALA A 102 35.21 13.29 11.71
C ALA A 102 35.13 12.41 12.97
N PRO A 103 34.78 13.00 14.12
CA PRO A 103 34.57 12.25 15.35
C PRO A 103 33.38 11.26 15.22
N ALA A 104 33.45 10.18 15.99
CA ALA A 104 32.63 8.97 15.78
C ALA A 104 31.12 9.20 15.97
N ASP A 105 30.75 10.15 16.83
CA ASP A 105 29.40 10.62 17.12
C ASP A 105 28.73 11.30 15.90
N VAL A 106 29.51 12.11 15.16
CA VAL A 106 29.04 12.77 13.94
C VAL A 106 28.85 11.74 12.81
N LYS A 107 29.72 10.73 12.74
CA LYS A 107 29.59 9.61 11.79
C LYS A 107 28.33 8.78 12.07
N ALA A 108 28.07 8.43 13.34
CA ALA A 108 26.88 7.66 13.72
C ALA A 108 25.57 8.38 13.39
N THR A 109 25.51 9.69 13.64
CA THR A 109 24.32 10.51 13.35
C THR A 109 24.06 10.60 11.83
N ARG A 110 25.12 10.79 11.03
CA ARG A 110 25.03 10.82 9.56
C ARG A 110 24.64 9.46 8.98
N ARG A 111 25.16 8.36 9.53
CA ARG A 111 24.80 6.99 9.15
C ARG A 111 23.30 6.74 9.34
N ARG A 112 22.75 7.09 10.50
CA ARG A 112 21.32 6.94 10.81
C ARG A 112 20.44 7.72 9.82
N ALA A 113 20.80 8.96 9.52
CA ALA A 113 20.08 9.79 8.56
C ALA A 113 20.08 9.22 7.13
N LEU A 114 21.18 8.59 6.70
CA LEU A 114 21.32 7.98 5.36
C LEU A 114 20.56 6.65 5.23
N VAL A 115 20.43 5.90 6.33
CA VAL A 115 19.71 4.61 6.38
C VAL A 115 18.19 4.82 6.46
N GLU A 116 17.72 5.81 7.21
CA GLU A 116 16.28 6.10 7.35
C GLU A 116 15.68 6.78 6.10
N LYS A 117 16.47 7.53 5.32
CA LYS A 117 16.02 8.20 4.07
C LYS A 117 16.85 7.73 2.86
N PRO A 118 16.62 6.50 2.34
CA PRO A 118 17.44 5.91 1.28
C PRO A 118 17.43 6.70 -0.05
N ALA A 119 16.41 7.54 -0.29
CA ALA A 119 16.35 8.43 -1.44
C ALA A 119 17.48 9.49 -1.44
N MET A 120 18.00 9.90 -0.28
CA MET A 120 19.09 10.88 -0.19
C MET A 120 20.46 10.29 -0.59
N VAL A 121 20.67 8.99 -0.37
CA VAL A 121 21.91 8.28 -0.74
C VAL A 121 22.08 8.19 -2.26
N ALA A 122 20.98 7.97 -2.99
CA ALA A 122 20.99 7.95 -4.45
C ALA A 122 21.39 9.32 -5.04
N LYS A 123 20.91 10.42 -4.44
CA LYS A 123 21.23 11.79 -4.86
C LYS A 123 22.69 12.19 -4.57
N ALA A 124 23.28 11.67 -3.48
CA ALA A 124 24.68 11.89 -3.14
C ALA A 124 25.65 11.16 -4.08
N ARG A 125 25.36 9.91 -4.47
CA ARG A 125 26.19 9.16 -5.46
C ARG A 125 26.10 9.70 -6.89
N GLY A 126 24.96 10.29 -7.27
CA GLY A 126 24.80 10.94 -8.58
C GLY A 126 25.69 12.17 -8.76
N LYS A 127 25.93 12.93 -7.68
CA LYS A 127 26.80 14.11 -7.73
C LYS A 127 28.30 13.76 -7.74
N SER A 128 28.73 12.72 -7.03
CA SER A 128 30.15 12.33 -7.02
C SER A 128 30.61 11.68 -8.34
N ARG A 129 29.74 10.91 -9.02
CA ARG A 129 30.08 10.35 -10.36
C ARG A 129 30.19 11.40 -11.46
N LEU A 130 29.52 12.55 -11.32
CA LEU A 130 29.61 13.64 -12.31
C LEU A 130 30.89 14.48 -12.15
N ALA A 131 31.49 14.50 -10.96
CA ALA A 131 32.71 15.26 -10.69
C ALA A 131 33.98 14.56 -11.22
N THR A 132 34.04 13.23 -11.22
CA THR A 132 35.25 12.48 -11.62
C THR A 132 35.38 12.26 -13.14
N LYS A 133 34.35 12.59 -13.95
CA LYS A 133 34.38 12.44 -15.42
C LYS A 133 34.80 13.70 -16.19
N ARG A 134 35.23 14.76 -15.51
CA ARG A 134 35.62 16.05 -16.13
C ARG A 134 37.10 16.41 -16.03
N THR A 135 37.94 15.53 -15.47
CA THR A 135 39.40 15.73 -15.38
C THR A 135 40.10 14.41 -15.70
N GLY A 136 40.37 14.16 -16.98
CA GLY A 136 41.05 12.95 -17.41
C GLY A 136 41.07 12.85 -18.92
N SER A 137 42.04 13.60 -19.49
CA SER A 137 42.73 13.46 -20.78
C SER A 137 41.93 13.09 -22.03
#